data_AF-A0A1Z4JML6-F1
#
_entry.id   AF-A0A1Z4JML6-F1
#
_cell.length_a   1.000
_cell.length_b   1.000
_cell.length_c   1.000
_cell.angle_alpha   90.00
_cell.angle_beta   90.00
_cell.angle_gamma   90.00
#
_symmetry.space_group_name_H-M   'P 1'
#
loop_
_entity.id
_entity.type
_entity.pdbx_description
1 polymer ?
#
loop_
_entity_poly.entity_id
_entity_poly.type
_entity_poly.pdbx_seq_one_letter_code
_entity_poly.pdbx_strand_id
1 'polypeptide(L)'
;MKKSGVLFLLITTGIVLGTASGIYYFWRQLTQLPEWYAQGEKNPKTYAQIQKSGAAIEKKIEEKAQSIPQPNRVSPDTKIVANASPDKPFSPNPNVQVALNSQELNDLLVTKITEKSGGQPLPNSVKGFHTSLKDDKLKTGAVVDVQELKNSGLGSKQQNLLSEITQKIPMSDRKVYIGVEGKPEMQNGKLRFDQNAKIQIGNMSFTIAEVANRLGVPAAKVQEQLNIEMKLRGLDIKDIDFKDGNAILRGEAK
;
A
#
# COMPACT_ATOMS: atom_id res chain seq x y z
N MET A 1 -14.29 4.53 15.14
CA MET A 1 -13.62 5.56 14.30
C MET A 1 -12.44 4.92 13.56
N LYS A 2 -12.13 5.42 12.34
CA LYS A 2 -11.12 4.96 11.34
C LYS A 2 -11.59 3.89 10.34
N LYS A 3 -12.34 4.33 9.32
CA LYS A 3 -12.52 3.63 8.02
C LYS A 3 -12.11 4.56 6.84
N SER A 4 -11.19 5.48 7.08
CA SER A 4 -11.06 6.73 6.29
C SER A 4 -10.18 6.66 5.02
N GLY A 5 -9.38 5.61 4.83
CA GLY A 5 -8.36 5.60 3.77
C GLY A 5 -8.91 5.47 2.35
N VAL A 6 -9.94 4.64 2.16
CA VAL A 6 -10.45 4.28 0.82
C VAL A 6 -11.36 5.36 0.23
N LEU A 7 -12.10 6.08 1.07
CA LEU A 7 -13.06 7.09 0.62
C LEU A 7 -12.39 8.41 0.22
N PHE A 8 -11.25 8.74 0.81
CA PHE A 8 -10.52 9.98 0.53
C PHE A 8 -10.11 10.11 -0.95
N LEU A 9 -9.97 8.97 -1.61
CA LEU A 9 -9.46 8.85 -2.95
C LEU A 9 -10.58 9.00 -4.01
N LEU A 10 -11.83 8.63 -3.74
CA LEU A 10 -12.98 8.81 -4.67
C LEU A 10 -13.31 10.28 -5.01
N ILE A 11 -12.81 11.22 -4.21
CA ILE A 11 -13.28 12.61 -4.16
C ILE A 11 -12.70 13.49 -5.29
N THR A 12 -11.73 12.99 -6.04
CA THR A 12 -10.98 13.83 -7.01
C THR A 12 -11.71 14.03 -8.33
N THR A 13 -13.00 13.72 -8.43
CA THR A 13 -13.70 13.60 -9.71
C THR A 13 -14.66 14.74 -10.00
N GLY A 14 -14.67 15.79 -9.17
CA GLY A 14 -15.36 17.04 -9.48
C GLY A 14 -14.76 17.71 -10.72
N ILE A 15 -15.37 17.50 -11.89
CA ILE A 15 -15.08 18.23 -13.13
C ILE A 15 -16.18 19.24 -13.41
N VAL A 16 -15.76 20.44 -13.81
CA VAL A 16 -16.54 21.50 -14.44
C VAL A 16 -16.93 21.02 -15.84
N LEU A 17 -18.21 20.70 -16.05
CA LEU A 17 -18.71 20.03 -17.25
C LEU A 17 -19.12 21.04 -18.32
N GLY A 18 -18.30 21.17 -19.38
CA GLY A 18 -18.70 21.74 -20.66
C GLY A 18 -19.09 20.61 -21.63
N THR A 19 -20.36 20.56 -22.04
CA THR A 19 -21.00 19.64 -23.01
C THR A 19 -21.25 18.19 -22.55
N ALA A 20 -22.43 17.66 -22.90
CA ALA A 20 -22.90 16.32 -22.50
C ALA A 20 -21.98 15.16 -22.94
N SER A 21 -21.28 15.33 -24.07
CA SER A 21 -20.32 14.35 -24.60
C SER A 21 -19.11 14.16 -23.66
N GLY A 22 -18.63 15.24 -23.04
CA GLY A 22 -17.52 15.21 -22.10
C GLY A 22 -17.85 14.46 -20.81
N ILE A 23 -19.11 14.56 -20.35
CA ILE A 23 -19.61 13.87 -19.15
C ILE A 23 -19.56 12.35 -19.34
N TYR A 24 -20.05 11.85 -20.48
CA TYR A 24 -20.11 10.42 -20.76
C TYR A 24 -18.71 9.78 -20.87
N TYR A 25 -17.78 10.43 -21.57
CA TYR A 25 -16.41 9.93 -21.69
C TYR A 25 -15.72 9.88 -20.33
N PHE A 26 -15.80 10.96 -19.56
CA PHE A 26 -15.21 11.02 -18.23
C PHE A 26 -15.80 9.97 -17.28
N TRP A 27 -17.12 9.78 -17.34
CA TRP A 27 -17.82 8.76 -16.57
C TRP A 27 -17.37 7.33 -16.93
N ARG A 28 -17.14 7.06 -18.23
CA ARG A 28 -16.64 5.76 -18.69
C ARG A 28 -15.22 5.51 -18.19
N GLN A 29 -14.35 6.51 -18.21
CA GLN A 29 -12.99 6.41 -17.65
C GLN A 29 -13.02 6.14 -16.15
N LEU A 30 -13.96 6.75 -15.43
CA LEU A 30 -14.12 6.59 -13.99
C LEU A 30 -14.53 5.21 -13.52
N THR A 31 -15.40 4.57 -14.30
CA THR A 31 -15.98 3.27 -13.97
C THR A 31 -15.25 2.11 -14.64
N GLN A 32 -14.21 2.40 -15.42
CA GLN A 32 -13.39 1.37 -16.05
C GLN A 32 -12.61 0.60 -14.98
N LEU A 33 -12.85 -0.71 -14.93
CA LEU A 33 -12.15 -1.62 -14.03
C LEU A 33 -10.82 -2.06 -14.67
N PRO A 34 -9.79 -2.29 -13.86
CA PRO A 34 -8.50 -2.74 -14.34
C PRO A 34 -8.59 -4.17 -14.90
N GLU A 35 -7.69 -4.49 -15.83
CA GLU A 35 -7.68 -5.77 -16.53
C GLU A 35 -7.62 -6.98 -15.58
N TRP A 36 -6.81 -6.91 -14.52
CA TRP A 36 -6.69 -7.98 -13.51
C TRP A 36 -8.03 -8.33 -12.85
N TYR A 37 -8.93 -7.35 -12.72
CA TYR A 37 -10.26 -7.56 -12.16
C TYR A 37 -11.26 -8.03 -13.22
N ALA A 38 -11.21 -7.43 -14.43
CA ALA A 38 -12.11 -7.75 -15.53
C ALA A 38 -11.90 -9.15 -16.11
N GLN A 39 -10.64 -9.60 -16.20
CA GLN A 39 -10.27 -10.92 -16.71
C GLN A 39 -10.45 -12.02 -15.66
N GLY A 40 -10.78 -11.65 -14.43
CA GLY A 40 -10.93 -12.55 -13.30
C GLY A 40 -9.62 -13.25 -12.99
N GLU A 41 -8.81 -12.68 -12.11
CA GLU A 41 -7.97 -13.52 -11.24
C GLU A 41 -8.91 -14.58 -10.64
N LYS A 42 -8.76 -15.82 -11.11
CA LYS A 42 -9.63 -16.93 -10.74
C LYS A 42 -9.47 -17.14 -9.23
N ASN A 43 -10.46 -16.68 -8.46
CA ASN A 43 -10.49 -16.62 -7.00
C ASN A 43 -9.59 -15.54 -6.38
N PRO A 44 -10.05 -14.27 -6.31
CA PRO A 44 -9.42 -13.31 -5.40
C PRO A 44 -9.44 -13.91 -3.99
N LYS A 45 -8.27 -13.95 -3.34
CA LYS A 45 -8.18 -14.49 -1.98
C LYS A 45 -9.18 -13.76 -1.09
N THR A 46 -9.99 -14.50 -0.36
CA THR A 46 -10.86 -13.91 0.66
C THR A 46 -9.99 -13.25 1.72
N TYR A 47 -10.54 -12.27 2.45
CA TYR A 47 -9.79 -11.63 3.54
C TYR A 47 -9.19 -12.65 4.52
N ALA A 48 -9.93 -13.70 4.88
CA ALA A 48 -9.43 -14.76 5.76
C ALA A 48 -8.21 -15.49 5.17
N GLN A 49 -8.19 -15.71 3.85
CA GLN A 49 -7.05 -16.29 3.16
C GLN A 49 -5.86 -15.34 3.14
N ILE A 50 -6.09 -14.04 2.91
CA ILE A 50 -5.04 -13.01 2.92
C ILE A 50 -4.45 -12.84 4.32
N GLN A 51 -5.27 -12.85 5.37
CA GLN A 51 -4.79 -12.74 6.75
C GLN A 51 -3.92 -13.96 7.13
N LYS A 52 -4.32 -15.16 6.69
CA LYS A 52 -3.55 -16.38 6.93
C LYS A 52 -2.21 -16.36 6.20
N SER A 53 -2.18 -15.95 4.93
CA SER A 53 -0.93 -15.84 4.17
C SER A 53 -0.05 -14.71 4.67
N GLY A 54 -0.63 -13.56 5.05
CA GLY A 54 0.07 -12.45 5.69
C GLY A 54 0.78 -12.86 6.98
N ALA A 55 0.09 -13.59 7.86
CA ALA A 55 0.71 -14.14 9.08
C ALA A 55 1.84 -15.14 8.77
N ALA A 56 1.70 -15.96 7.74
CA ALA A 56 2.76 -16.87 7.30
C ALA A 56 3.98 -16.11 6.74
N ILE A 57 3.76 -14.99 6.04
CA ILE A 57 4.82 -14.12 5.54
C ILE A 57 5.57 -13.45 6.70
N GLU A 58 4.85 -12.95 7.71
CA GLU A 58 5.51 -12.41 8.90
C GLU A 58 6.34 -13.47 9.63
N LYS A 59 5.82 -14.68 9.74
CA LYS A 59 6.57 -15.79 10.33
C LYS A 59 7.84 -16.12 9.53
N LYS A 60 7.74 -16.15 8.19
CA LYS A 60 8.90 -16.33 7.29
C LYS A 60 9.95 -15.23 7.49
N ILE A 61 9.51 -13.99 7.72
CA ILE A 61 10.40 -12.85 8.00
C ILE A 61 11.08 -13.01 9.36
N GLU A 62 10.32 -13.39 10.39
CA GLU A 62 10.82 -13.62 11.75
C GLU A 62 11.85 -14.77 11.80
N GLU A 63 11.55 -15.91 11.18
CA GLU A 63 12.46 -17.06 11.07
C GLU A 63 13.76 -16.66 10.34
N LYS A 64 13.67 -15.81 9.31
CA LYS A 64 14.84 -15.30 8.59
C LYS A 64 15.65 -14.30 9.41
N ALA A 65 15.01 -13.53 10.27
CA ALA A 65 15.71 -12.62 11.18
C ALA A 65 16.45 -13.38 12.30
N GLN A 66 15.85 -14.45 12.83
CA GLN A 66 16.44 -15.28 13.90
C GLN A 66 17.57 -16.19 13.42
N SER A 67 17.63 -16.54 12.14
CA SER A 67 18.65 -17.41 11.57
C SER A 67 19.96 -16.70 11.20
N ILE A 68 20.05 -15.38 11.38
CA ILE A 68 21.33 -14.67 11.21
C ILE A 68 22.18 -14.87 12.47
N PRO A 69 23.37 -15.46 12.37
CA PRO A 69 24.28 -15.59 13.50
C PRO A 69 24.57 -14.20 14.07
N GLN A 70 24.20 -13.96 15.33
CA GLN A 70 24.67 -12.77 16.05
C GLN A 70 26.20 -12.79 16.01
N PRO A 71 26.88 -11.72 15.58
CA PRO A 71 28.33 -11.67 15.69
C PRO A 71 28.68 -11.87 17.17
N ASN A 72 29.46 -12.93 17.44
CA ASN A 72 29.92 -13.35 18.75
C ASN A 72 30.17 -12.14 19.66
N ARG A 73 29.51 -12.13 20.83
CA ARG A 73 30.03 -11.40 22.00
C ARG A 73 31.45 -11.90 22.21
N VAL A 74 32.42 -11.09 21.86
CA VAL A 74 33.84 -11.40 22.06
C VAL A 74 34.05 -11.53 23.57
N SER A 75 34.32 -12.74 24.04
CA SER A 75 34.82 -12.97 25.40
C SER A 75 36.09 -12.14 25.59
N PRO A 76 36.21 -11.37 26.68
CA PRO A 76 37.37 -10.52 26.92
C PRO A 76 38.52 -11.36 27.50
N ASP A 77 39.14 -12.25 26.71
CA ASP A 77 40.36 -12.94 27.13
C ASP A 77 41.14 -13.51 25.93
N THR A 78 41.67 -12.63 25.07
CA THR A 78 42.84 -12.99 24.26
C THR A 78 43.78 -11.80 24.12
N LYS A 79 45.00 -11.97 24.64
CA LYS A 79 46.09 -11.00 24.61
C LYS A 79 46.51 -10.64 23.18
N ILE A 80 46.90 -9.38 23.05
CA ILE A 80 47.47 -8.66 21.91
C ILE A 80 48.61 -9.45 21.23
N VAL A 81 48.52 -9.59 19.90
CA VAL A 81 49.69 -9.57 19.02
C VAL A 81 49.35 -8.68 17.82
N ALA A 82 50.06 -7.57 17.72
CA ALA A 82 49.95 -6.60 16.63
C ALA A 82 50.66 -7.11 15.38
N ASN A 83 49.99 -7.08 14.22
CA ASN A 83 50.62 -6.79 12.93
C ASN A 83 49.57 -6.62 11.79
N ALA A 84 49.82 -5.59 10.96
CA ALA A 84 49.41 -5.39 9.56
C ALA A 84 48.05 -4.76 9.19
N SER A 85 48.17 -3.55 8.60
CA SER A 85 47.35 -2.83 7.59
C SER A 85 46.02 -2.14 7.97
N PRO A 86 45.85 -0.84 7.63
CA PRO A 86 44.59 -0.09 7.79
C PRO A 86 43.76 -0.15 6.50
N ASP A 87 43.25 -1.32 6.13
CA ASP A 87 42.26 -1.43 5.06
C ASP A 87 40.88 -1.75 5.65
N LYS A 88 39.98 -0.76 5.49
CA LYS A 88 38.52 -0.79 5.68
C LYS A 88 37.97 -1.59 6.87
N PRO A 89 37.26 -0.95 7.83
CA PRO A 89 36.45 -1.72 8.77
C PRO A 89 35.38 -2.49 7.99
N PHE A 90 35.55 -3.82 7.94
CA PHE A 90 34.48 -4.76 7.63
C PHE A 90 33.34 -4.46 8.60
N SER A 91 32.30 -3.77 8.14
CA SER A 91 31.10 -3.50 8.93
C SER A 91 30.26 -4.78 8.90
N PRO A 92 30.24 -5.60 9.97
CA PRO A 92 29.39 -6.77 10.03
C PRO A 92 28.03 -6.27 10.51
N ASN A 93 27.28 -5.57 9.65
CA ASN A 93 25.89 -5.28 9.96
C ASN A 93 25.07 -6.48 9.47
N PRO A 94 24.46 -7.29 10.37
CA PRO A 94 23.62 -8.43 9.99
C PRO A 94 22.32 -7.89 9.39
N ASN A 95 22.40 -7.43 8.14
CA ASN A 95 21.27 -6.85 7.43
C ASN A 95 20.41 -8.02 6.93
N VAL A 96 19.29 -8.26 7.61
CA VAL A 96 18.30 -9.27 7.21
C VAL A 96 17.72 -8.82 5.89
N GLN A 97 17.77 -9.70 4.89
CA GLN A 97 17.17 -9.46 3.58
C GLN A 97 16.07 -10.47 3.32
N VAL A 98 14.85 -10.00 3.07
CA VAL A 98 13.70 -10.86 2.73
C VAL A 98 13.17 -10.49 1.36
N ALA A 99 13.18 -11.44 0.44
CA ALA A 99 12.54 -11.28 -0.86
C ALA A 99 11.08 -11.72 -0.78
N LEU A 100 10.19 -10.86 -1.26
CA LEU A 100 8.76 -11.09 -1.40
C LEU A 100 8.37 -10.95 -2.87
N ASN A 101 7.71 -11.95 -3.43
CA ASN A 101 7.10 -11.80 -4.76
C ASN A 101 5.87 -10.88 -4.69
N SER A 102 5.30 -10.50 -5.85
CA SER A 102 4.12 -9.61 -5.92
C SER A 102 2.94 -10.07 -5.08
N GLN A 103 2.68 -11.38 -5.00
CA GLN A 103 1.57 -11.92 -4.23
C GLN A 103 1.85 -11.90 -2.71
N GLU A 104 3.09 -12.21 -2.30
CA GLU A 104 3.49 -12.08 -0.90
C GLU A 104 3.47 -10.60 -0.45
N LEU A 105 3.94 -9.67 -1.31
CA LEU A 105 3.85 -8.25 -1.01
C LEU A 105 2.39 -7.79 -0.92
N ASN A 106 1.53 -8.24 -1.85
CA ASN A 106 0.11 -7.94 -1.82
C ASN A 106 -0.54 -8.34 -0.49
N ASP A 107 -0.31 -9.59 -0.06
CA ASP A 107 -0.87 -10.12 1.17
C ASP A 107 -0.33 -9.40 2.42
N LEU A 108 0.96 -9.04 2.41
CA LEU A 108 1.59 -8.26 3.47
C LEU A 108 0.97 -6.85 3.57
N LEU A 109 0.83 -6.14 2.45
CA LEU A 109 0.27 -4.79 2.42
C LEU A 109 -1.19 -4.78 2.90
N VAL A 110 -2.01 -5.74 2.45
CA VAL A 110 -3.39 -5.87 2.93
C VAL A 110 -3.42 -6.07 4.44
N THR A 111 -2.58 -6.94 4.98
CA THR A 111 -2.43 -7.15 6.43
C THR A 111 -2.09 -5.85 7.15
N LYS A 112 -1.13 -5.08 6.65
CA LYS A 112 -0.74 -3.79 7.27
C LYS A 112 -1.82 -2.72 7.20
N ILE A 113 -2.60 -2.70 6.12
CA ILE A 113 -3.74 -1.79 5.98
C ILE A 113 -4.86 -2.12 6.99
N THR A 114 -5.14 -3.40 7.24
CA THR A 114 -6.17 -3.81 8.21
C THR A 114 -5.71 -3.64 9.65
N GLU A 115 -4.44 -3.86 9.96
CA GLU A 115 -3.84 -3.51 11.25
C GLU A 115 -4.01 -2.01 11.58
N LYS A 116 -3.74 -1.12 10.61
CA LYS A 116 -3.96 0.34 10.75
C LYS A 116 -5.42 0.69 11.07
N SER A 117 -6.36 -0.18 10.67
CA SER A 117 -7.80 -0.04 10.88
C SER A 117 -8.31 -0.77 12.14
N GLY A 118 -7.40 -1.16 13.06
CA GLY A 118 -7.75 -1.83 14.30
C GLY A 118 -7.96 -3.34 14.16
N GLY A 119 -7.33 -3.97 13.17
CA GLY A 119 -7.41 -5.40 12.89
C GLY A 119 -8.74 -5.86 12.30
N GLN A 120 -9.61 -4.92 11.94
CA GLN A 120 -10.89 -5.23 11.30
C GLN A 120 -10.66 -5.73 9.87
N PRO A 121 -11.46 -6.70 9.41
CA PRO A 121 -11.41 -7.13 8.02
C PRO A 121 -11.66 -5.96 7.07
N LEU A 122 -11.16 -6.10 5.83
CA LEU A 122 -11.55 -5.17 4.78
C LEU A 122 -13.09 -5.14 4.68
N PRO A 123 -13.71 -3.97 4.55
CA PRO A 123 -15.16 -3.89 4.38
C PRO A 123 -15.63 -4.71 3.19
N ASN A 124 -16.84 -5.29 3.26
CA ASN A 124 -17.43 -6.07 2.15
C ASN A 124 -17.52 -5.31 0.83
N SER A 125 -17.56 -3.97 0.90
CA SER A 125 -17.51 -3.08 -0.25
C SER A 125 -16.20 -3.20 -1.03
N VAL A 126 -15.12 -3.73 -0.45
CA VAL A 126 -13.87 -4.01 -1.16
C VAL A 126 -13.99 -5.38 -1.86
N LYS A 127 -14.10 -5.37 -3.19
CA LYS A 127 -14.33 -6.55 -4.03
C LYS A 127 -13.06 -7.22 -4.53
N GLY A 128 -11.94 -6.55 -4.42
CA GLY A 128 -10.64 -7.06 -4.80
C GLY A 128 -9.56 -6.08 -4.38
N PHE A 129 -8.37 -6.60 -4.14
CA PHE A 129 -7.17 -5.83 -3.87
C PHE A 129 -6.02 -6.44 -4.64
N HIS A 130 -5.23 -5.61 -5.30
CA HIS A 130 -4.13 -6.05 -6.14
C HIS A 130 -2.93 -5.14 -6.00
N THR A 131 -1.76 -5.76 -6.01
CA THR A 131 -0.46 -5.10 -5.97
C THR A 131 0.41 -5.66 -7.07
N SER A 132 0.99 -4.77 -7.87
CA SER A 132 1.96 -5.12 -8.89
C SER A 132 3.22 -4.27 -8.77
N LEU A 133 4.34 -4.88 -9.17
CA LEU A 133 5.67 -4.27 -9.19
C LEU A 133 6.11 -4.21 -10.65
N LYS A 134 6.37 -3.01 -11.16
CA LYS A 134 6.86 -2.81 -12.52
C LYS A 134 7.71 -1.55 -12.60
N ASP A 135 8.88 -1.62 -13.24
CA ASP A 135 9.76 -0.48 -13.49
C ASP A 135 10.07 0.33 -12.20
N ASP A 136 10.42 -0.37 -11.11
CA ASP A 136 10.64 0.18 -9.75
C ASP A 136 9.45 0.93 -9.14
N LYS A 137 8.28 0.82 -9.77
CA LYS A 137 7.03 1.37 -9.25
C LYS A 137 6.19 0.28 -8.64
N LEU A 138 5.60 0.64 -7.51
CA LEU A 138 4.58 -0.13 -6.84
C LEU A 138 3.22 0.45 -7.26
N LYS A 139 2.38 -0.40 -7.84
CA LYS A 139 0.96 -0.09 -8.07
C LYS A 139 0.14 -0.95 -7.14
N THR A 140 -0.57 -0.32 -6.21
CA THR A 140 -1.42 -1.01 -5.24
C THR A 140 -2.79 -0.36 -5.19
N GLY A 141 -3.86 -1.15 -5.14
CA GLY A 141 -5.21 -0.62 -5.13
C GLY A 141 -6.30 -1.65 -4.95
N ALA A 142 -7.51 -1.14 -4.78
CA ALA A 142 -8.71 -1.91 -4.50
C ALA A 142 -9.81 -1.61 -5.52
N VAL A 143 -10.63 -2.61 -5.83
CA VAL A 143 -11.93 -2.40 -6.47
C VAL A 143 -12.98 -2.29 -5.39
N VAL A 144 -13.72 -1.18 -5.41
CA VAL A 144 -14.70 -0.83 -4.37
C VAL A 144 -16.08 -0.72 -4.98
N ASP A 145 -17.01 -1.47 -4.42
CA ASP A 145 -18.43 -1.37 -4.69
C ASP A 145 -19.02 -0.16 -3.97
N VAL A 146 -19.43 0.85 -4.75
CA VAL A 146 -19.92 2.13 -4.22
C VAL A 146 -21.27 1.96 -3.53
N GLN A 147 -22.11 1.02 -4.00
CA GLN A 147 -23.42 0.73 -3.43
C GLN A 147 -23.27 0.15 -2.02
N GLU A 148 -22.42 -0.86 -1.87
CA GLU A 148 -22.14 -1.45 -0.57
C GLU A 148 -21.39 -0.48 0.35
N LEU A 149 -20.53 0.37 -0.19
CA LEU A 149 -19.83 1.39 0.58
C LEU A 149 -20.81 2.38 1.21
N LYS A 150 -21.84 2.81 0.48
CA LYS A 150 -22.92 3.66 1.02
C LYS A 150 -23.64 3.01 2.20
N ASN A 151 -23.79 1.68 2.14
CA ASN A 151 -24.45 0.88 3.18
C ASN A 151 -23.49 0.46 4.32
N SER A 152 -22.19 0.77 4.24
CA SER A 152 -21.15 0.26 5.16
C SER A 152 -21.07 0.94 6.54
N GLY A 153 -22.08 1.75 6.89
CA GLY A 153 -22.10 2.51 8.14
C GLY A 153 -20.97 3.55 8.21
N LEU A 154 -20.77 4.28 7.12
CA LEU A 154 -19.83 5.40 7.07
C LEU A 154 -20.23 6.48 8.10
N GLY A 155 -19.25 7.23 8.61
CA GLY A 155 -19.54 8.40 9.45
C GLY A 155 -20.32 9.48 8.67
N SER A 156 -21.00 10.37 9.37
CA SER A 156 -21.88 11.39 8.77
C SER A 156 -21.18 12.26 7.71
N LYS A 157 -19.94 12.70 7.99
CA LYS A 157 -19.13 13.47 7.03
C LYS A 157 -18.83 12.67 5.76
N GLN A 158 -18.52 11.38 5.91
CA GLN A 158 -18.25 10.47 4.80
C GLN A 158 -19.50 10.15 3.97
N GLN A 159 -20.64 9.96 4.63
CA GLN A 159 -21.92 9.75 3.95
C GLN A 159 -22.34 10.97 3.13
N ASN A 160 -22.19 12.17 3.69
CA ASN A 160 -22.54 13.41 2.99
C ASN A 160 -21.67 13.60 1.74
N LEU A 161 -20.34 13.41 1.87
CA LEU A 161 -19.43 13.52 0.72
C LEU A 161 -19.73 12.47 -0.36
N LEU A 162 -19.95 11.22 0.03
CA LEU A 162 -20.31 10.17 -0.92
C LEU A 162 -21.65 10.47 -1.61
N SER A 163 -22.60 11.06 -0.88
CA SER A 163 -23.90 11.46 -1.43
C SER A 163 -23.76 12.61 -2.43
N GLU A 164 -22.95 13.62 -2.15
CA GLU A 164 -22.69 14.74 -3.07
C GLU A 164 -22.03 14.27 -4.38
N ILE A 165 -21.09 13.33 -4.30
CA ILE A 165 -20.43 12.76 -5.48
C ILE A 165 -21.40 11.91 -6.30
N THR A 166 -22.17 11.03 -5.64
CA THR A 166 -23.11 10.12 -6.31
C THR A 166 -24.36 10.81 -6.87
N GLN A 167 -24.70 12.01 -6.39
CA GLN A 167 -25.76 12.84 -6.99
C GLN A 167 -25.32 13.48 -8.32
N LYS A 168 -24.05 13.89 -8.42
CA LYS A 168 -23.52 14.54 -9.63
C LYS A 168 -23.06 13.54 -10.68
N ILE A 169 -22.73 12.32 -10.26
CA ILE A 169 -22.20 11.29 -11.14
C ILE A 169 -22.93 9.98 -10.87
N PRO A 170 -23.61 9.36 -11.86
CA PRO A 170 -24.36 8.12 -11.66
C PRO A 170 -23.40 6.94 -11.49
N MET A 171 -22.86 6.76 -10.28
CA MET A 171 -21.93 5.67 -9.91
C MET A 171 -22.49 4.74 -8.83
N SER A 172 -23.72 4.97 -8.39
CA SER A 172 -24.32 4.34 -7.20
C SER A 172 -24.44 2.82 -7.28
N ASP A 173 -24.40 2.26 -8.49
CA ASP A 173 -24.51 0.86 -8.88
C ASP A 173 -23.17 0.28 -9.40
N ARG A 174 -22.08 1.04 -9.29
CA ARG A 174 -20.81 0.72 -9.97
C ARG A 174 -19.72 0.33 -8.98
N LYS A 175 -18.84 -0.54 -9.46
CA LYS A 175 -17.54 -0.78 -8.86
C LYS A 175 -16.54 0.23 -9.43
N VAL A 176 -15.68 0.77 -8.58
CA VAL A 176 -14.65 1.74 -8.96
C VAL A 176 -13.31 1.25 -8.46
N TYR A 177 -12.29 1.27 -9.33
CA TYR A 177 -10.92 1.03 -8.92
C TYR A 177 -10.33 2.26 -8.27
N ILE A 178 -9.63 2.07 -7.16
CA ILE A 178 -8.97 3.10 -6.37
C ILE A 178 -7.57 2.59 -6.07
N GLY A 179 -6.54 3.30 -6.51
CA GLY A 179 -5.16 2.87 -6.31
C GLY A 179 -4.18 4.00 -6.19
N VAL A 180 -2.93 3.62 -5.92
CA VAL A 180 -1.77 4.50 -5.96
C VAL A 180 -0.67 3.80 -6.74
N GLU A 181 0.02 4.56 -7.59
CA GLU A 181 1.17 4.14 -8.36
C GLU A 181 2.31 5.11 -8.12
N GLY A 182 3.48 4.62 -7.74
CA GLY A 182 4.66 5.46 -7.56
C GLY A 182 5.86 4.66 -7.09
N LYS A 183 7.02 5.31 -6.98
CA LYS A 183 8.18 4.69 -6.35
C LYS A 183 7.96 4.69 -4.84
N PRO A 184 7.98 3.53 -4.18
CA PRO A 184 7.86 3.49 -2.73
C PRO A 184 9.24 3.63 -2.08
N GLU A 185 9.26 4.22 -0.89
CA GLU A 185 10.44 4.50 -0.09
C GLU A 185 10.15 4.19 1.38
N MET A 186 11.13 3.64 2.09
CA MET A 186 11.04 3.44 3.53
C MET A 186 11.46 4.70 4.27
N GLN A 187 10.59 5.22 5.14
CA GLN A 187 10.93 6.30 6.04
C GLN A 187 10.30 6.10 7.41
N ASN A 188 11.12 6.03 8.45
CA ASN A 188 10.68 5.88 9.85
C ASN A 188 9.73 4.68 10.04
N GLY A 189 10.06 3.52 9.45
CA GLY A 189 9.26 2.30 9.51
C GLY A 189 7.93 2.38 8.75
N LYS A 190 7.76 3.39 7.87
CA LYS A 190 6.58 3.55 7.01
C LYS A 190 6.99 3.43 5.56
N LEU A 191 6.21 2.68 4.80
CA LEU A 191 6.23 2.73 3.34
C LEU A 191 5.53 4.01 2.92
N ARG A 192 6.26 4.88 2.22
CA ARG A 192 5.75 6.12 1.63
C ARG A 192 5.91 6.03 0.12
N PHE A 193 5.06 6.73 -0.62
CA PHE A 193 5.32 6.94 -2.04
C PHE A 193 6.12 8.23 -2.24
N ASP A 194 6.84 8.32 -3.35
CA ASP A 194 7.52 9.54 -3.77
C ASP A 194 6.52 10.69 -4.06
N GLN A 195 7.05 11.87 -4.40
CA GLN A 195 6.22 13.04 -4.73
C GLN A 195 5.55 12.95 -6.11
N ASN A 196 6.04 12.07 -6.99
CA ASN A 196 5.52 11.87 -8.34
C ASN A 196 4.37 10.87 -8.38
N ALA A 197 4.06 10.25 -7.24
CA ALA A 197 3.03 9.25 -7.11
C ALA A 197 1.68 9.75 -7.65
N LYS A 198 1.02 8.83 -8.34
CA LYS A 198 -0.26 9.03 -8.99
C LYS A 198 -1.32 8.27 -8.24
N ILE A 199 -2.37 8.98 -7.90
CA ILE A 199 -3.60 8.46 -7.35
C ILE A 199 -4.50 8.05 -8.53
N GLN A 200 -4.91 6.79 -8.57
CA GLN A 200 -5.71 6.22 -9.66
C GLN A 200 -7.16 6.02 -9.25
N ILE A 201 -8.09 6.45 -10.11
CA ILE A 201 -9.53 6.21 -9.98
C ILE A 201 -10.08 5.76 -11.32
N GLY A 202 -10.59 4.53 -11.38
CA GLY A 202 -10.88 3.90 -12.65
C GLY A 202 -9.62 3.86 -13.53
N ASN A 203 -9.72 4.38 -14.75
CA ASN A 203 -8.60 4.53 -15.68
C ASN A 203 -7.93 5.92 -15.64
N MET A 204 -8.26 6.75 -14.66
CA MET A 204 -7.70 8.10 -14.54
C MET A 204 -6.60 8.14 -13.49
N SER A 205 -5.63 9.02 -13.72
CA SER A 205 -4.48 9.23 -12.83
C SER A 205 -4.37 10.71 -12.46
N PHE A 206 -4.21 10.97 -11.17
CA PHE A 206 -4.09 12.31 -10.59
C PHE A 206 -2.82 12.40 -9.76
N THR A 207 -2.15 13.55 -9.77
CA THR A 207 -1.13 13.87 -8.78
C THR A 207 -1.75 14.02 -7.39
N ILE A 208 -0.95 13.79 -6.36
CA ILE A 208 -1.32 14.10 -4.97
C ILE A 208 -1.79 15.56 -4.82
N ALA A 209 -1.16 16.51 -5.52
CA ALA A 209 -1.53 17.91 -5.49
C ALA A 209 -2.93 18.18 -6.08
N GLU A 210 -3.26 17.56 -7.22
CA GLU A 210 -4.61 17.68 -7.80
C GLU A 210 -5.68 17.09 -6.88
N VAL A 211 -5.38 15.96 -6.25
CA VAL A 211 -6.26 15.34 -5.26
C VAL A 211 -6.48 16.26 -4.06
N ALA A 212 -5.40 16.82 -3.52
CA ALA A 212 -5.40 17.75 -2.40
C ALA A 212 -6.24 19.00 -2.68
N ASN A 213 -6.03 19.62 -3.84
CA ASN A 213 -6.75 20.82 -4.28
C ASN A 213 -8.26 20.55 -4.39
N ARG A 214 -8.64 19.41 -4.99
CA ARG A 214 -10.06 19.03 -5.13
C ARG A 214 -10.73 18.71 -3.81
N LEU A 215 -9.94 18.22 -2.84
CA LEU A 215 -10.40 17.92 -1.49
C LEU A 215 -10.44 19.14 -0.56
N GLY A 216 -9.82 20.25 -0.94
CA GLY A 216 -9.62 21.39 -0.05
C GLY A 216 -8.76 21.04 1.17
N VAL A 217 -7.78 20.13 1.01
CA VAL A 217 -6.90 19.68 2.09
C VAL A 217 -5.43 19.84 1.69
N PRO A 218 -4.49 19.95 2.65
CA PRO A 218 -3.07 20.01 2.33
C PRO A 218 -2.56 18.74 1.64
N ALA A 219 -1.67 18.85 0.65
CA ALA A 219 -1.05 17.70 -0.02
C ALA A 219 -0.34 16.75 0.96
N ALA A 220 0.26 17.30 2.02
CA ALA A 220 0.87 16.50 3.09
C ALA A 220 -0.15 15.59 3.81
N LYS A 221 -1.42 16.02 3.93
CA LYS A 221 -2.49 15.21 4.53
C LYS A 221 -2.90 14.07 3.61
N VAL A 222 -2.93 14.30 2.29
CA VAL A 222 -3.14 13.24 1.30
C VAL A 222 -2.00 12.21 1.41
N GLN A 223 -0.75 12.66 1.42
CA GLN A 223 0.42 11.79 1.56
C GLN A 223 0.37 10.95 2.83
N GLU A 224 -0.01 11.57 3.95
CA GLU A 224 -0.13 10.89 5.24
C GLU A 224 -1.16 9.75 5.21
N GLN A 225 -2.25 9.88 4.45
CA GLN A 225 -3.24 8.81 4.31
C GLN A 225 -2.69 7.61 3.53
N LEU A 226 -1.79 7.85 2.56
CA LEU A 226 -1.17 6.82 1.73
C LEU A 226 -0.07 6.03 2.47
N ASN A 227 0.49 6.59 3.55
CA ASN A 227 1.54 5.91 4.31
C ASN A 227 1.05 4.60 4.94
N ILE A 228 1.82 3.53 4.75
CA ILE A 228 1.57 2.19 5.32
C ILE A 228 2.61 1.93 6.40
N GLU A 229 2.19 1.59 7.62
CA GLU A 229 3.12 1.23 8.69
C GLU A 229 3.66 -0.18 8.44
N MET A 230 4.98 -0.32 8.30
CA MET A 230 5.66 -1.59 8.01
C MET A 230 6.34 -2.13 9.28
N LYS A 231 5.56 -2.26 10.36
CA LYS A 231 6.04 -2.86 11.60
C LYS A 231 5.94 -4.37 11.51
N LEU A 232 7.08 -5.03 11.36
CA LEU A 232 7.16 -6.49 11.30
C LEU A 232 7.72 -7.06 12.60
N ARG A 233 7.30 -8.29 12.91
CA ARG A 233 7.87 -9.07 14.02
C ARG A 233 9.29 -9.50 13.65
N GLY A 234 10.21 -9.36 14.60
CA GLY A 234 11.61 -9.76 14.43
C GLY A 234 12.44 -8.91 13.46
N LEU A 235 11.85 -7.93 12.75
CA LEU A 235 12.57 -7.12 11.77
C LEU A 235 12.22 -5.62 11.89
N ASP A 236 13.24 -4.78 11.99
CA ASP A 236 13.14 -3.33 11.79
C ASP A 236 13.54 -2.98 10.35
N ILE A 237 12.56 -2.79 9.48
CA ILE A 237 12.81 -2.50 8.06
C ILE A 237 13.41 -1.10 7.93
N LYS A 238 14.60 -1.04 7.36
CA LYS A 238 15.29 0.22 7.03
C LYS A 238 15.07 0.61 5.57
N ASP A 239 14.94 -0.37 4.69
CA ASP A 239 14.92 -0.15 3.25
C ASP A 239 14.05 -1.17 2.51
N ILE A 240 13.55 -0.76 1.34
CA ILE A 240 12.84 -1.61 0.39
C ILE A 240 13.37 -1.34 -1.01
N ASP A 241 13.77 -2.41 -1.68
CA ASP A 241 14.29 -2.38 -3.04
C ASP A 241 13.44 -3.27 -3.94
N PHE A 242 13.43 -3.01 -5.24
CA PHE A 242 12.62 -3.76 -6.21
C PHE A 242 13.55 -4.35 -7.25
N LYS A 243 13.60 -5.69 -7.31
CA LYS A 243 14.50 -6.38 -8.22
C LYS A 243 13.86 -7.66 -8.74
N ASP A 244 13.93 -7.86 -10.06
CA ASP A 244 13.46 -9.08 -10.73
C ASP A 244 12.01 -9.44 -10.38
N GLY A 245 11.13 -8.43 -10.26
CA GLY A 245 9.71 -8.61 -9.90
C GLY A 245 9.45 -8.92 -8.43
N ASN A 246 10.47 -8.79 -7.56
CA ASN A 246 10.36 -9.00 -6.12
C ASN A 246 10.62 -7.70 -5.34
N ALA A 247 9.95 -7.55 -4.21
CA ALA A 247 10.29 -6.58 -3.18
C ALA A 247 11.33 -7.19 -2.23
N ILE A 248 12.47 -6.53 -2.09
CA ILE A 248 13.56 -6.91 -1.20
C ILE A 248 13.50 -6.01 0.02
N LEU A 249 12.98 -6.54 1.12
CA LEU A 249 12.98 -5.86 2.42
C LEU A 249 14.36 -6.02 3.06
N ARG A 250 14.97 -4.91 3.49
CA ARG A 250 16.25 -4.92 4.22
C ARG A 250 16.09 -4.25 5.58
N GLY A 251 16.66 -4.85 6.60
CA GLY A 251 16.55 -4.31 7.94
C GLY A 251 17.39 -5.02 9.00
N GLU A 252 17.22 -4.56 10.23
CA GLU A 252 17.93 -5.10 11.40
C GLU A 252 17.02 -6.07 12.14
N ALA A 253 17.55 -7.23 12.54
CA ALA A 253 16.82 -8.14 13.42
C ALA A 253 16.51 -7.45 14.76
N LYS A 254 15.31 -7.70 15.29
CA LYS A 254 14.86 -7.20 16.61
C LYS A 254 15.07 -8.22 17.71
#